data_AF-A0ABC9F5M1-F1
#
_entry.id   AF-A0ABC9F5M1-F1
#
_cell.length_a   1.000
_cell.length_b   1.000
_cell.length_c   1.000
_cell.angle_alpha   90.00
_cell.angle_beta   90.00
_cell.angle_gamma   90.00
#
_symmetry.space_group_name_H-M   'P 1'
#
loop_
_entity.id
_entity.type
_entity.pdbx_description
1 polymer ?
#
loop_
_entity_poly.entity_id
_entity_poly.type
_entity_poly.pdbx_seq_one_letter_code
_entity_poly.pdbx_strand_id
1 'polypeptide(L)'
;METELAAIPDDALADALRRLPARTLAAARCVCKSWRGVVDGRGLLLPHLLPHSVRGIFINYIDHHRPHLFARPSSSAATASPEIDAMLGFLPSNDRDWCSIMDHCDGLLICDIKWGSQICVCNPATRRWTLLPPRAEGLRGYAGAHLMFDPAVSPHYEVVLIPAVPKKPSRPYDWKAKKKQQQEMDGPFCLLSLFTSPDDTLLPEDQEVEEFQHVDEDEDKEPDDPHRLMEWPPSPLQLNVFSSRTEQWEARSFIREGEPVGTVEEMRLDPLERLVYGMRRRCAVYQNGALYVHCRGSFIIRLSLSSDKYQVINTPANIGNAKPYLGRSGKEVCFGFIDEGQLQVWILKESYGKIEWVMRYQHDVHCYARYASLYNNGILMAGPWVIKEHNNSVRNSNHTAETLSKEGFEWDSDNDDTISVNVGGEDNYCEDFFYILGFHPYKKVVFLGKPFGAVAYHMDTSKAQYLGNSRPNCYYHGHSNGIYESFVYTPCMIGELQEGNTDRSTS
;
A
#
# COMPACT_ATOMS: atom_id res chain seq x y z
N MET A 1 -51.10 38.28 25.54
CA MET A 1 -51.00 36.81 25.44
C MET A 1 -49.89 36.57 24.44
N GLU A 2 -48.64 36.62 24.91
CA GLU A 2 -47.49 36.31 24.07
C GLU A 2 -47.51 34.80 23.85
N THR A 3 -47.81 34.39 22.62
CA THR A 3 -47.65 33.01 22.17
C THR A 3 -46.16 32.66 22.24
N GLU A 4 -45.78 31.89 23.27
CA GLU A 4 -44.54 31.11 23.26
C GLU A 4 -44.55 30.25 21.99
N LEU A 5 -43.73 30.63 21.01
CA LEU A 5 -43.35 29.74 19.91
C LEU A 5 -42.66 28.54 20.55
N ALA A 6 -43.35 27.40 20.61
CA ALA A 6 -42.80 26.15 21.09
C ALA A 6 -41.49 25.88 20.33
N ALA A 7 -40.36 25.97 21.04
CA ALA A 7 -39.05 25.69 20.47
C ALA A 7 -39.00 24.22 20.04
N ILE A 8 -38.63 23.98 18.78
CA ILE A 8 -38.44 22.61 18.27
C ILE A 8 -37.30 21.98 19.09
N PRO A 9 -37.51 20.80 19.70
CA PRO A 9 -36.44 20.10 20.42
C PRO A 9 -35.25 19.79 19.49
N ASP A 10 -34.03 19.90 20.01
CA ASP A 10 -32.80 19.67 19.24
C ASP A 10 -32.76 18.31 18.54
N ASP A 11 -33.35 17.27 19.14
CA ASP A 11 -33.43 15.93 18.52
C ASP A 11 -34.34 15.91 17.29
N ALA A 12 -35.51 16.55 17.36
CA ALA A 12 -36.43 16.65 16.23
C ALA A 12 -35.84 17.51 15.10
N LEU A 13 -35.12 18.58 15.46
CA LEU A 13 -34.38 19.40 14.52
C LEU A 13 -33.24 18.60 13.86
N ALA A 14 -32.48 17.82 14.65
CA ALA A 14 -31.41 16.98 14.13
C ALA A 14 -31.93 15.94 13.13
N ASP A 15 -33.05 15.27 13.43
CA ASP A 15 -33.65 14.27 12.55
C ASP A 15 -34.21 14.86 11.26
N ALA A 16 -34.73 16.08 11.30
CA ALA A 16 -35.13 16.81 10.11
C ALA A 16 -33.91 17.19 9.24
N LEU A 17 -32.88 17.77 9.87
CA LEU A 17 -31.66 18.21 9.18
C LEU A 17 -30.85 17.04 8.59
N ARG A 18 -30.80 15.88 9.26
CA ARG A 18 -30.06 14.70 8.81
C ARG A 18 -30.59 14.11 7.49
N ARG A 19 -31.82 14.45 7.08
CA ARG A 19 -32.41 14.04 5.79
C ARG A 19 -32.02 14.94 4.62
N LEU A 20 -31.36 16.06 4.89
CA LEU A 20 -30.96 17.03 3.86
C LEU A 20 -29.67 16.60 3.16
N PRO A 21 -29.50 16.92 1.86
CA PRO A 21 -28.23 16.75 1.18
C PRO A 21 -27.10 17.56 1.84
N ALA A 22 -25.86 17.07 1.73
CA ALA A 22 -24.67 17.67 2.37
C ALA A 22 -24.54 19.19 2.18
N ARG A 23 -24.80 19.71 0.96
CA ARG A 23 -24.71 21.15 0.65
C ARG A 23 -25.76 21.97 1.41
N THR A 24 -26.99 21.46 1.47
CA THR A 24 -28.09 22.11 2.20
C THR A 24 -27.85 22.05 3.71
N LEU A 25 -27.29 20.93 4.19
CA LEU A 25 -26.91 20.77 5.58
C LEU A 25 -25.73 21.69 5.97
N ALA A 26 -24.77 21.90 5.07
CA ALA A 26 -23.71 22.89 5.25
C ALA A 26 -24.28 24.32 5.28
N ALA A 27 -25.24 24.64 4.40
CA ALA A 27 -25.95 25.93 4.45
C ALA A 27 -26.75 26.12 5.74
N ALA A 28 -27.34 25.04 6.28
CA ALA A 28 -28.06 25.05 7.55
C ALA A 28 -27.18 25.50 8.74
N ARG A 29 -25.87 25.22 8.70
CA ARG A 29 -24.88 25.72 9.69
C ARG A 29 -24.73 27.24 9.70
N CYS A 30 -25.14 27.90 8.63
CA CYS A 30 -25.05 29.35 8.47
C CYS A 30 -26.34 30.09 8.88
N VAL A 31 -27.42 29.36 9.17
CA VAL A 31 -28.74 29.95 9.51
C VAL A 31 -28.72 30.60 10.90
N CYS A 32 -28.33 29.87 11.94
CA CYS A 32 -28.20 30.40 13.31
C CYS A 32 -27.25 29.55 14.18
N LYS A 33 -26.90 30.06 15.38
CA LYS A 33 -26.02 29.37 16.33
C LYS A 33 -26.58 28.04 16.84
N SER A 34 -27.90 27.95 17.07
CA SER A 34 -28.57 26.72 17.50
C SER A 34 -28.47 25.63 16.42
N TRP A 35 -28.79 25.96 15.16
CA TRP A 35 -28.70 25.02 14.05
C TRP A 35 -27.26 24.56 13.81
N ARG A 36 -26.29 25.48 13.87
CA ARG A 36 -24.87 25.11 13.84
C ARG A 36 -24.50 24.17 14.98
N GLY A 37 -24.94 24.47 16.20
CA GLY A 37 -24.72 23.63 17.38
C GLY A 37 -25.31 22.22 17.23
N VAL A 38 -26.50 22.10 16.66
CA VAL A 38 -27.12 20.79 16.38
C VAL A 38 -26.38 20.04 15.27
N VAL A 39 -26.05 20.71 14.16
CA VAL A 39 -25.30 20.09 13.04
C VAL A 39 -23.92 19.62 13.48
N ASP A 40 -23.19 20.45 14.22
CA ASP A 40 -21.82 20.16 14.66
C ASP A 40 -21.81 19.19 15.84
N GLY A 41 -22.63 19.45 16.86
CA GLY A 41 -22.71 18.64 18.07
C GLY A 41 -23.30 17.25 17.84
N ARG A 42 -24.11 17.04 16.79
CA ARG A 42 -24.60 15.71 16.36
C ARG A 42 -23.86 15.16 15.14
N GLY A 43 -22.82 15.86 14.67
CA GLY A 43 -21.99 15.43 13.54
C GLY A 43 -22.78 15.13 12.26
N LEU A 44 -23.82 15.92 11.95
CA LEU A 44 -24.75 15.57 10.86
C LEU A 44 -24.10 15.56 9.48
N LEU A 45 -23.03 16.34 9.28
CA LEU A 45 -22.24 16.32 8.04
C LEU A 45 -21.26 15.15 7.95
N LEU A 46 -20.94 14.52 9.07
CA LEU A 46 -19.93 13.46 9.13
C LEU A 46 -20.24 12.31 8.15
N PRO A 47 -21.47 11.78 8.05
CA PRO A 47 -21.81 10.74 7.08
C PRO A 47 -21.66 11.18 5.61
N HIS A 48 -21.62 12.48 5.32
CA HIS A 48 -21.43 12.95 3.94
C HIS A 48 -19.96 13.18 3.57
N LEU A 49 -19.09 13.27 4.57
CA LEU A 49 -17.69 13.61 4.41
C LEU A 49 -16.77 12.42 4.65
N LEU A 50 -17.27 11.40 5.36
CA LEU A 50 -16.59 10.13 5.54
C LEU A 50 -16.51 9.33 4.23
N PRO A 51 -15.48 8.49 4.08
CA PRO A 51 -15.41 7.58 2.96
C PRO A 51 -16.52 6.54 3.05
N HIS A 52 -17.30 6.38 1.98
CA HIS A 52 -18.37 5.37 1.90
C HIS A 52 -18.27 4.50 0.64
N SER A 53 -17.55 4.99 -0.37
CA SER A 53 -17.42 4.34 -1.67
C SER A 53 -15.97 4.17 -2.07
N VAL A 54 -15.65 3.00 -2.61
CA VAL A 54 -14.36 2.79 -3.28
C VAL A 54 -14.39 3.53 -4.60
N ARG A 55 -13.46 4.47 -4.75
CA ARG A 55 -13.31 5.25 -5.99
C ARG A 55 -12.34 4.60 -6.97
N GLY A 56 -11.39 3.82 -6.48
CA GLY A 56 -10.43 3.11 -7.29
C GLY A 56 -9.34 2.46 -6.45
N ILE A 57 -8.33 1.93 -7.13
CA ILE A 57 -7.14 1.34 -6.51
C ILE A 57 -5.93 2.11 -7.03
N PHE A 58 -5.17 2.73 -6.12
CA PHE A 58 -3.87 3.27 -6.46
C PHE A 58 -2.86 2.14 -6.56
N ILE A 59 -2.00 2.17 -7.58
CA ILE A 59 -1.06 1.10 -7.90
C ILE A 59 0.33 1.69 -8.08
N ASN A 60 1.29 1.17 -7.30
CA ASN A 60 2.72 1.34 -7.57
C ASN A 60 3.15 0.22 -8.53
N TYR A 61 3.96 0.53 -9.52
CA TYR A 61 4.49 -0.46 -10.47
C TYR A 61 6.00 -0.64 -10.30
N ILE A 62 6.50 -1.82 -10.66
CA ILE A 62 7.92 -2.13 -10.65
C ILE A 62 8.63 -1.22 -11.67
N ASP A 63 9.75 -0.60 -11.31
CA ASP A 63 10.53 0.26 -12.22
C ASP A 63 9.74 1.41 -12.88
N HIS A 64 8.62 1.83 -12.28
CA HIS A 64 7.83 2.98 -12.76
C HIS A 64 7.85 4.11 -11.74
N HIS A 65 8.12 5.32 -12.21
CA HIS A 65 8.41 6.48 -11.35
C HIS A 65 7.20 7.04 -10.59
N ARG A 66 5.97 6.67 -10.96
CA ARG A 66 4.75 7.24 -10.37
C ARG A 66 3.65 6.21 -10.15
N PRO A 67 2.80 6.39 -9.13
CA PRO A 67 1.59 5.61 -8.98
C PRO A 67 0.55 5.99 -10.03
N HIS A 68 -0.38 5.08 -10.30
CA HIS A 68 -1.58 5.38 -11.09
C HIS A 68 -2.85 4.96 -10.36
N LEU A 69 -3.94 5.67 -10.64
CA LEU A 69 -5.27 5.30 -10.17
C LEU A 69 -6.01 4.46 -11.22
N PHE A 70 -6.28 3.20 -10.88
CA PHE A 70 -7.17 2.32 -11.62
C PHE A 70 -8.61 2.49 -11.10
N ALA A 71 -9.50 3.02 -11.93
CA ALA A 71 -10.84 3.44 -11.51
C ALA A 71 -11.83 3.49 -12.68
N ARG A 72 -13.12 3.58 -12.36
CA ARG A 72 -14.16 3.85 -13.37
C ARG A 72 -13.95 5.25 -14.00
N PRO A 73 -14.06 5.40 -15.33
CA PRO A 73 -14.03 6.70 -16.00
C PRO A 73 -15.06 7.65 -15.38
N SER A 74 -14.68 8.91 -15.16
CA SER A 74 -15.62 9.93 -14.67
C SER A 74 -16.27 10.59 -15.89
N SER A 75 -17.60 10.53 -16.02
CA SER A 75 -18.32 11.27 -17.06
C SER A 75 -18.20 12.77 -16.79
N SER A 76 -17.85 13.56 -17.81
CA SER A 76 -17.68 15.02 -17.75
C SER A 76 -18.95 15.81 -17.36
N ALA A 77 -20.07 15.13 -17.13
CA ALA A 77 -21.39 15.73 -16.98
C ALA A 77 -21.88 15.93 -15.53
N ALA A 78 -21.12 15.60 -14.46
CA ALA A 78 -21.60 15.76 -13.09
C ALA A 78 -20.69 16.53 -12.13
N THR A 79 -21.29 17.55 -11.52
CA THR A 79 -20.76 18.51 -10.55
C THR A 79 -20.74 18.02 -9.09
N ALA A 80 -20.85 16.70 -8.85
CA ALA A 80 -21.13 16.15 -7.51
C ALA A 80 -19.94 15.50 -6.79
N SER A 81 -18.99 14.86 -7.49
CA SER A 81 -17.83 14.20 -6.88
C SER A 81 -16.52 14.91 -7.25
N PRO A 82 -15.55 15.07 -6.34
CA PRO A 82 -14.28 15.70 -6.68
C PRO A 82 -13.56 14.90 -7.77
N GLU A 83 -12.97 15.64 -8.71
CA GLU A 83 -12.07 15.07 -9.71
C GLU A 83 -10.74 14.76 -9.03
N ILE A 84 -10.49 13.46 -8.83
CA ILE A 84 -9.23 12.98 -8.27
C ILE A 84 -8.17 12.97 -9.37
N ASP A 85 -7.09 13.69 -9.09
CA ASP A 85 -5.86 13.64 -9.87
C ASP A 85 -5.21 12.26 -9.68
N ALA A 86 -5.33 11.44 -10.72
CA ALA A 86 -4.88 10.05 -10.73
C ALA A 86 -3.36 9.88 -10.68
N MET A 87 -2.61 10.93 -11.00
CA MET A 87 -1.14 10.91 -11.03
C MET A 87 -0.53 11.66 -9.84
N LEU A 88 -1.37 12.20 -8.93
CA LEU A 88 -0.94 13.02 -7.80
C LEU A 88 -0.05 14.20 -8.23
N GLY A 89 -0.33 14.82 -9.38
CA GLY A 89 0.45 15.91 -9.96
C GLY A 89 0.44 17.21 -9.13
N PHE A 90 -0.46 17.31 -8.14
CA PHE A 90 -0.50 18.41 -7.17
C PHE A 90 0.58 18.30 -6.06
N LEU A 91 1.30 17.17 -5.98
CA LEU A 91 2.41 16.99 -5.03
C LEU A 91 3.65 17.81 -5.42
N PRO A 92 4.51 18.19 -4.47
CA PRO A 92 5.72 18.99 -4.72
C PRO A 92 6.86 18.15 -5.31
N SER A 93 6.59 17.49 -6.43
CA SER A 93 7.46 16.52 -7.10
C SER A 93 7.40 16.74 -8.61
N ASN A 94 8.56 16.84 -9.25
CA ASN A 94 8.63 16.98 -10.71
C ASN A 94 8.19 15.68 -11.39
N ASP A 95 7.77 15.75 -12.65
CA ASP A 95 7.35 14.58 -13.44
C ASP A 95 8.44 13.50 -13.60
N ARG A 96 9.71 13.85 -13.38
CA ARG A 96 10.86 12.94 -13.43
C ARG A 96 11.24 12.37 -12.07
N ASP A 97 10.68 12.88 -10.98
CA ASP A 97 11.01 12.43 -9.64
C ASP A 97 10.29 11.11 -9.33
N TRP A 98 10.97 10.21 -8.61
CA TRP A 98 10.34 9.01 -8.09
C TRP A 98 9.36 9.37 -6.97
N CYS A 99 8.11 8.96 -7.14
CA CYS A 99 7.04 9.07 -6.16
C CYS A 99 6.38 7.70 -6.00
N SER A 100 6.23 7.24 -4.75
CA SER A 100 5.52 6.00 -4.45
C SER A 100 4.64 6.15 -3.22
N ILE A 101 3.44 5.58 -3.26
CA ILE A 101 2.55 5.53 -2.10
C ILE A 101 3.09 4.48 -1.13
N MET A 102 3.26 4.82 0.14
CA MET A 102 3.74 3.89 1.17
C MET A 102 2.58 3.24 1.93
N ASP A 103 1.50 3.99 2.18
CA ASP A 103 0.32 3.54 2.92
C ASP A 103 -0.90 4.44 2.65
N HIS A 104 -2.08 3.99 3.08
CA HIS A 104 -3.34 4.71 2.99
C HIS A 104 -4.20 4.51 4.24
N CYS A 105 -4.93 5.54 4.65
CA CYS A 105 -5.92 5.42 5.72
C CYS A 105 -7.06 6.41 5.52
N ASP A 106 -8.29 5.89 5.38
CA ASP A 106 -9.55 6.66 5.34
C ASP A 106 -9.49 7.93 4.47
N GLY A 107 -8.96 7.77 3.25
CA GLY A 107 -8.89 8.80 2.20
C GLY A 107 -7.64 9.68 2.19
N LEU A 108 -6.75 9.51 3.16
CA LEU A 108 -5.41 10.07 3.14
C LEU A 108 -4.39 9.03 2.62
N LEU A 109 -3.37 9.52 1.94
CA LEU A 109 -2.22 8.75 1.47
C LEU A 109 -0.95 9.29 2.11
N ILE A 110 0.00 8.40 2.41
CA ILE A 110 1.38 8.77 2.71
C ILE A 110 2.25 8.38 1.52
N CYS A 111 3.03 9.33 1.03
CA CYS A 111 3.85 9.20 -0.17
C CYS A 111 5.31 9.45 0.18
N ASP A 112 6.17 8.61 -0.37
CA ASP A 112 7.59 8.85 -0.52
C ASP A 112 7.81 9.67 -1.80
N ILE A 113 8.48 10.81 -1.70
CA ILE A 113 8.82 11.68 -2.83
C ILE A 113 10.33 11.97 -2.87
N LYS A 114 10.82 12.31 -4.07
CA LYS A 114 12.24 12.66 -4.31
C LYS A 114 13.19 11.55 -3.83
N TRP A 115 12.99 10.34 -4.33
CA TRP A 115 13.85 9.17 -4.07
C TRP A 115 14.06 8.80 -2.58
N GLY A 116 13.03 8.87 -1.72
CA GLY A 116 13.20 8.49 -0.31
C GLY A 116 13.62 9.63 0.61
N SER A 117 13.82 10.85 0.08
CA SER A 117 14.36 11.96 0.87
C SER A 117 13.28 12.73 1.64
N GLN A 118 12.03 12.71 1.20
CA GLN A 118 10.93 13.44 1.82
C GLN A 118 9.68 12.58 1.89
N ILE A 119 8.92 12.74 2.98
CA ILE A 119 7.64 12.07 3.19
C ILE A 119 6.55 13.13 3.17
N CYS A 120 5.48 12.84 2.43
CA CYS A 120 4.33 13.70 2.27
C CYS A 120 3.07 12.95 2.69
N VAL A 121 2.15 13.61 3.39
CA VAL A 121 0.78 13.13 3.55
C VAL A 121 -0.12 13.97 2.65
N CYS A 122 -0.94 13.32 1.83
CA CYS A 122 -1.82 13.99 0.90
C CYS A 122 -3.24 13.45 0.92
N ASN A 123 -4.18 14.31 0.51
CA ASN A 123 -5.56 13.97 0.28
C ASN A 123 -5.88 14.20 -1.21
N PRO A 124 -5.94 13.12 -2.02
CA PRO A 124 -6.27 13.22 -3.44
C PRO A 124 -7.65 13.82 -3.73
N ALA A 125 -8.62 13.69 -2.81
CA ALA A 125 -9.97 14.23 -2.99
C ALA A 125 -10.01 15.76 -2.85
N THR A 126 -9.15 16.33 -1.99
CA THR A 126 -9.06 17.78 -1.77
C THR A 126 -7.88 18.42 -2.48
N ARG A 127 -6.99 17.62 -3.10
CA ARG A 127 -5.72 18.06 -3.73
C ARG A 127 -4.81 18.84 -2.79
N ARG A 128 -4.85 18.50 -1.49
CA ARG A 128 -4.00 19.13 -0.47
C ARG A 128 -2.95 18.14 0.03
N TRP A 129 -1.84 18.67 0.51
CA TRP A 129 -0.71 17.87 0.98
C TRP A 129 0.08 18.62 2.05
N THR A 130 0.79 17.87 2.88
CA THR A 130 1.68 18.42 3.90
C THR A 130 2.97 17.62 3.92
N LEU A 131 4.10 18.31 3.87
CA LEU A 131 5.41 17.69 4.03
C LEU A 131 5.65 17.41 5.51
N LEU A 132 6.06 16.19 5.82
CA LEU A 132 6.49 15.88 7.17
C LEU A 132 7.88 16.48 7.43
N PRO A 133 8.16 16.98 8.65
CA PRO A 133 9.46 17.53 8.98
C PRO A 133 10.59 16.55 8.65
N PRO A 134 11.65 17.01 7.96
CA PRO A 134 12.78 16.15 7.60
C PRO A 134 13.49 15.65 8.86
N ARG A 135 14.05 14.44 8.78
CA ARG A 135 14.79 13.84 9.88
C ARG A 135 16.26 13.67 9.54
N ALA A 136 17.13 13.86 10.54
CA ALA A 136 18.58 13.75 10.40
C ALA A 136 19.07 12.42 9.78
N GLU A 137 18.32 11.32 9.94
CA GLU A 137 18.70 9.97 9.48
C GLU A 137 17.95 9.52 8.20
N GLY A 138 17.00 10.31 7.70
CA GLY A 138 16.10 9.90 6.61
C GLY A 138 15.30 8.62 6.91
N LEU A 139 14.85 7.91 5.87
CA LEU A 139 14.20 6.59 5.98
C LEU A 139 15.20 5.42 6.12
N ARG A 140 16.52 5.67 6.13
CA ARG A 140 17.52 4.61 6.30
C ARG A 140 17.38 4.02 7.70
N GLY A 141 16.92 2.77 7.78
CA GLY A 141 16.77 2.05 9.05
C GLY A 141 15.32 1.76 9.45
N TYR A 142 14.33 2.23 8.69
CA TYR A 142 12.91 1.91 8.91
C TYR A 142 12.41 0.82 7.98
N ALA A 143 11.49 0.00 8.50
CA ALA A 143 10.76 -1.03 7.78
C ALA A 143 9.62 -0.46 6.93
N GLY A 144 9.04 0.67 7.33
CA GLY A 144 7.89 1.31 6.69
C GLY A 144 7.39 2.52 7.50
N ALA A 145 6.52 3.31 6.87
CA ALA A 145 5.80 4.42 7.49
C ALA A 145 4.30 4.15 7.32
N HIS A 146 3.53 4.31 8.39
CA HIS A 146 2.11 3.95 8.41
C HIS A 146 1.24 5.08 8.93
N LEU A 147 0.07 5.22 8.32
CA LEU A 147 -0.87 6.31 8.61
C LEU A 147 -1.98 5.84 9.53
N MET A 148 -2.31 6.66 10.53
CA MET A 148 -3.44 6.46 11.43
C MET A 148 -4.35 7.67 11.34
N PHE A 149 -5.54 7.47 10.80
CA PHE A 149 -6.51 8.52 10.63
C PHE A 149 -7.91 7.94 10.71
N ASP A 150 -8.69 8.37 11.69
CA ASP A 150 -10.12 8.11 11.76
C ASP A 150 -10.87 9.45 11.72
N PRO A 151 -11.39 9.84 10.53
CA PRO A 151 -12.10 11.10 10.37
C PRO A 151 -13.38 11.19 11.20
N ALA A 152 -13.91 10.07 11.72
CA ALA A 152 -15.06 10.07 12.63
C ALA A 152 -14.68 10.43 14.07
N VAL A 153 -13.40 10.28 14.45
CA VAL A 153 -12.90 10.53 15.81
C VAL A 153 -12.16 11.86 15.89
N SER A 154 -11.32 12.17 14.91
CA SER A 154 -10.44 13.35 14.94
C SER A 154 -10.13 13.84 13.52
N PRO A 155 -10.07 15.17 13.28
CA PRO A 155 -9.60 15.72 12.00
C PRO A 155 -8.08 15.59 11.83
N HIS A 156 -7.36 15.25 12.90
CA HIS A 156 -5.91 15.06 12.91
C HIS A 156 -5.53 13.61 12.64
N TYR A 157 -4.52 13.42 11.80
CA TYR A 157 -3.85 12.14 11.57
C TYR A 157 -2.53 12.05 12.33
N GLU A 158 -2.05 10.82 12.50
CA GLU A 158 -0.75 10.50 13.05
C GLU A 158 0.01 9.57 12.09
N VAL A 159 1.33 9.68 12.05
CA VAL A 159 2.19 8.81 11.23
C VAL A 159 3.20 8.13 12.13
N VAL A 160 3.33 6.81 12.02
CA VAL A 160 4.32 6.04 12.78
C VAL A 160 5.35 5.42 11.85
N LEU A 161 6.62 5.48 12.27
CA LEU A 161 7.73 4.83 11.59
C LEU A 161 8.10 3.54 12.32
N ILE A 162 8.02 2.41 11.63
CA ILE A 162 8.38 1.10 12.17
C ILE A 162 9.85 0.82 11.87
N PRO A 163 10.70 0.51 12.86
CA PRO A 163 12.11 0.23 12.63
C PRO A 163 12.31 -1.07 11.83
N ALA A 164 13.36 -1.11 11.02
CA ALA A 164 13.79 -2.34 10.36
C ALA A 164 14.48 -3.28 11.35
N VAL A 165 14.40 -4.58 11.08
CA VAL A 165 15.21 -5.58 11.78
C VAL A 165 16.71 -5.20 11.63
N PRO A 166 17.49 -5.13 12.73
CA PRO A 166 18.91 -4.79 12.69
C PRO A 166 19.65 -5.63 11.66
N LYS A 167 20.38 -4.97 10.76
CA LYS A 167 21.18 -5.66 9.76
C LYS A 167 22.38 -6.34 10.42
N LYS A 168 22.79 -7.48 9.86
CA LYS A 168 24.05 -8.11 10.25
C LYS A 168 25.21 -7.15 9.95
N PRO A 169 26.20 -6.99 10.85
CA PRO A 169 27.38 -6.18 10.58
C PRO A 169 28.04 -6.61 9.26
N SER A 170 28.28 -5.66 8.37
CA SER A 170 28.96 -5.94 7.10
C SER A 170 30.47 -6.06 7.32
N ARG A 171 31.12 -7.05 6.70
CA ARG A 171 32.58 -7.17 6.70
C ARG A 171 33.22 -5.91 6.07
N PRO A 172 34.38 -5.43 6.58
CA PRO A 172 35.08 -4.28 6.00
C PRO A 172 35.51 -4.43 4.53
N TYR A 173 35.54 -5.66 3.99
CA TYR A 173 36.12 -5.99 2.68
C TYR A 173 35.19 -5.77 1.46
N ASP A 174 33.89 -5.56 1.66
CA ASP A 174 32.88 -5.61 0.57
C ASP A 174 32.92 -4.40 -0.39
N TRP A 175 33.55 -3.28 -0.02
CA TRP A 175 33.65 -2.09 -0.89
C TRP A 175 34.87 -2.11 -1.82
N LYS A 176 35.98 -2.76 -1.41
CA LYS A 176 37.21 -2.85 -2.22
C LYS A 176 37.04 -3.82 -3.39
N ALA A 177 36.34 -4.94 -3.18
CA ALA A 177 36.03 -5.92 -4.23
C ALA A 177 35.15 -5.33 -5.34
N LYS A 178 34.13 -4.54 -4.97
CA LYS A 178 33.26 -3.82 -5.93
C LYS A 178 34.02 -2.80 -6.77
N LYS A 179 35.01 -2.11 -6.17
CA LYS A 179 35.85 -1.15 -6.89
C LYS A 179 36.80 -1.83 -7.88
N LYS A 180 37.29 -3.04 -7.56
CA LYS A 180 38.14 -3.84 -8.44
C LYS A 180 37.38 -4.40 -9.65
N GLN A 181 36.15 -4.90 -9.45
CA GLN A 181 35.25 -5.27 -10.55
C GLN A 181 34.91 -4.09 -11.48
N GLN A 182 34.70 -2.89 -10.92
CA GLN A 182 34.46 -1.69 -11.72
C GLN A 182 35.69 -1.29 -12.56
N GLN A 183 36.90 -1.42 -12.01
CA GLN A 183 38.15 -1.16 -12.72
C GLN A 183 38.48 -2.24 -13.77
N GLU A 184 38.09 -3.49 -13.54
CA GLU A 184 38.22 -4.58 -14.53
C GLU A 184 37.23 -4.43 -15.71
N MET A 185 36.08 -3.80 -15.49
CA MET A 185 35.13 -3.47 -16.55
C MET A 185 35.51 -2.25 -17.41
N ASP A 186 36.35 -1.35 -16.88
CA ASP A 186 36.85 -0.16 -17.59
C ASP A 186 38.17 -0.42 -18.36
N GLY A 187 38.66 -1.66 -18.39
CA GLY A 187 39.82 -2.05 -19.20
C GLY A 187 39.48 -2.17 -20.70
N PRO A 188 40.42 -1.88 -21.62
CA PRO A 188 40.14 -1.95 -23.05
C PRO A 188 39.84 -3.40 -23.48
N PHE A 189 38.60 -3.66 -23.91
CA PHE A 189 38.20 -4.92 -24.53
C PHE A 189 39.02 -5.17 -25.81
N CYS A 190 40.07 -6.00 -25.75
CA CYS A 190 40.80 -6.46 -26.93
C CYS A 190 40.03 -7.59 -27.63
N LEU A 191 39.37 -7.27 -28.75
CA LEU A 191 38.61 -8.18 -29.64
C LEU A 191 39.46 -9.19 -30.43
N LEU A 192 40.63 -9.60 -29.94
CA LEU A 192 41.54 -10.51 -30.67
C LEU A 192 41.52 -11.95 -30.16
N SER A 193 40.81 -12.26 -29.07
CA SER A 193 40.75 -13.64 -28.52
C SER A 193 39.73 -14.57 -29.19
N LEU A 194 38.95 -14.10 -30.17
CA LEU A 194 37.94 -14.91 -30.85
C LEU A 194 38.47 -15.77 -32.02
N PHE A 195 39.77 -15.69 -32.34
CA PHE A 195 40.36 -16.47 -33.44
C PHE A 195 41.74 -17.03 -33.07
N THR A 196 41.80 -18.06 -32.23
CA THR A 196 42.95 -18.97 -32.22
C THR A 196 42.55 -20.35 -31.68
N SER A 197 42.68 -21.35 -32.54
CA SER A 197 42.44 -22.80 -32.32
C SER A 197 43.48 -23.41 -31.38
N PRO A 198 43.17 -24.50 -30.65
CA PRO A 198 44.13 -25.12 -29.75
C PRO A 198 45.01 -26.10 -30.54
N ASP A 199 46.33 -25.91 -30.50
CA ASP A 199 47.25 -27.06 -30.52
C ASP A 199 48.60 -26.70 -29.90
N ASP A 200 48.93 -27.56 -28.93
CA ASP A 200 50.22 -27.98 -28.38
C ASP A 200 51.40 -27.03 -28.09
N THR A 201 52.05 -27.41 -26.99
CA THR A 201 53.48 -27.33 -26.65
C THR A 201 54.07 -26.12 -25.89
N LEU A 202 54.45 -26.46 -24.63
CA LEU A 202 55.70 -26.15 -23.89
C LEU A 202 55.76 -24.90 -22.99
N LEU A 203 55.88 -25.17 -21.68
CA LEU A 203 56.51 -24.31 -20.66
C LEU A 203 58.05 -24.30 -20.85
N PRO A 204 58.76 -23.27 -20.37
CA PRO A 204 59.38 -23.34 -19.02
C PRO A 204 59.25 -22.02 -18.21
N GLU A 205 58.94 -22.07 -16.91
CA GLU A 205 59.88 -22.02 -15.76
C GLU A 205 60.88 -20.85 -15.80
N ASP A 206 60.65 -19.80 -14.99
CA ASP A 206 61.51 -19.47 -13.84
C ASP A 206 61.03 -18.22 -13.05
N GLN A 207 60.90 -18.43 -11.74
CA GLN A 207 61.23 -17.58 -10.57
C GLN A 207 60.82 -16.09 -10.50
N GLU A 208 59.98 -15.78 -9.51
CA GLU A 208 60.40 -15.07 -8.30
C GLU A 208 59.33 -15.29 -7.20
N VAL A 209 59.73 -15.92 -6.10
CA VAL A 209 58.89 -16.14 -4.91
C VAL A 209 59.18 -14.99 -3.95
N GLU A 210 58.36 -13.94 -3.97
CA GLU A 210 58.35 -12.97 -2.88
C GLU A 210 57.69 -13.58 -1.63
N GLU A 211 58.31 -13.29 -0.49
CA GLU A 211 57.97 -13.76 0.85
C GLU A 211 56.46 -13.63 1.16
N PHE A 212 55.84 -14.75 1.51
CA PHE A 212 54.57 -14.75 2.24
C PHE A 212 54.78 -14.09 3.61
N GLN A 213 54.53 -12.79 3.70
CA GLN A 213 54.27 -12.15 4.97
C GLN A 213 53.05 -12.81 5.62
N HIS A 214 53.24 -13.20 6.88
CA HIS A 214 52.24 -13.75 7.78
C HIS A 214 50.84 -13.14 7.53
N VAL A 215 49.92 -13.97 7.04
CA VAL A 215 48.48 -13.68 7.10
C VAL A 215 48.12 -13.83 8.57
N ASP A 216 47.72 -12.71 9.19
CA ASP A 216 47.18 -12.70 10.55
C ASP A 216 46.04 -13.73 10.63
N GLU A 217 46.17 -14.74 11.50
CA GLU A 217 45.14 -15.77 11.77
C GLU A 217 43.85 -15.18 12.40
N ASP A 218 43.74 -13.86 12.52
CA ASP A 218 42.55 -13.15 13.02
C ASP A 218 41.54 -12.77 11.90
N GLU A 219 41.81 -13.05 10.63
CA GLU A 219 40.92 -12.67 9.51
C GLU A 219 39.64 -13.51 9.37
N ASP A 220 39.49 -14.62 10.10
CA ASP A 220 38.35 -15.54 10.01
C ASP A 220 37.29 -15.38 11.11
N LYS A 221 37.45 -14.45 12.06
CA LYS A 221 36.43 -14.21 13.07
C LYS A 221 35.26 -13.44 12.47
N GLU A 222 34.11 -14.10 12.36
CA GLU A 222 32.84 -13.45 12.04
C GLU A 222 32.65 -12.23 12.97
N PRO A 223 32.34 -11.04 12.44
CA PRO A 223 32.22 -9.85 13.27
C PRO A 223 31.15 -10.10 14.34
N ASP A 224 31.50 -9.79 15.59
CA ASP A 224 30.59 -9.94 16.72
C ASP A 224 29.29 -9.17 16.42
N ASP A 225 28.16 -9.88 16.46
CA ASP A 225 26.85 -9.36 16.12
C ASP A 225 26.04 -9.21 17.41
N PRO A 226 26.08 -8.03 18.04
CA PRO A 226 25.47 -7.82 19.35
C PRO A 226 23.93 -7.96 19.31
N HIS A 227 23.33 -7.92 18.11
CA HIS A 227 21.90 -8.02 17.94
C HIS A 227 21.43 -9.43 17.64
N ARG A 228 22.33 -10.39 17.35
CA ARG A 228 21.97 -11.74 16.88
C ARG A 228 20.93 -12.43 17.76
N LEU A 229 21.16 -12.44 19.07
CA LEU A 229 20.30 -13.10 20.07
C LEU A 229 19.28 -12.16 20.71
N MET A 230 19.17 -10.92 20.23
CA MET A 230 18.21 -9.95 20.74
C MET A 230 16.78 -10.42 20.47
N GLU A 231 15.91 -10.35 21.47
CA GLU A 231 14.48 -10.61 21.29
C GLU A 231 13.84 -9.60 20.33
N TRP A 232 12.98 -10.09 19.45
CA TRP A 232 12.28 -9.29 18.46
C TRP A 232 10.76 -9.57 18.45
N PRO A 233 9.92 -8.54 18.30
CA PRO A 233 10.24 -7.11 18.46
C PRO A 233 10.71 -6.78 19.89
N PRO A 234 11.63 -5.80 20.03
CA PRO A 234 12.24 -5.45 21.31
C PRO A 234 11.23 -4.82 22.26
N SER A 235 11.37 -5.09 23.56
CA SER A 235 10.59 -4.42 24.62
C SER A 235 11.54 -3.59 25.50
N PRO A 236 11.43 -2.25 25.53
CA PRO A 236 10.47 -1.42 24.81
C PRO A 236 10.80 -1.26 23.31
N LEU A 237 9.75 -1.11 22.49
CA LEU A 237 9.85 -0.77 21.08
C LEU A 237 9.82 0.76 20.95
N GLN A 238 10.94 1.36 20.59
CA GLN A 238 11.03 2.79 20.34
C GLN A 238 10.54 3.11 18.92
N LEU A 239 9.46 3.88 18.84
CA LEU A 239 8.86 4.33 17.58
C LEU A 239 8.87 5.85 17.52
N ASN A 240 8.87 6.38 16.31
CA ASN A 240 8.70 7.80 16.10
C ASN A 240 7.32 8.06 15.54
N VAL A 241 6.58 8.92 16.22
CA VAL A 241 5.20 9.23 15.93
C VAL A 241 5.12 10.70 15.61
N PHE A 242 4.69 11.02 14.40
CA PHE A 242 4.34 12.37 14.01
C PHE A 242 2.87 12.61 14.32
N SER A 243 2.54 13.75 14.91
CA SER A 243 1.16 14.19 15.08
C SER A 243 0.88 15.44 14.27
N SER A 244 -0.15 15.41 13.44
CA SER A 244 -0.62 16.61 12.72
C SER A 244 -1.20 17.69 13.64
N ARG A 245 -1.48 17.38 14.91
CA ARG A 245 -1.91 18.36 15.90
C ARG A 245 -0.77 19.24 16.40
N THR A 246 0.41 18.63 16.61
CA THR A 246 1.60 19.33 17.11
C THR A 246 2.56 19.71 16.00
N GLU A 247 2.37 19.15 14.79
CA GLU A 247 3.27 19.26 13.64
C GLU A 247 4.71 18.80 13.97
N GLN A 248 4.86 17.91 14.94
CA GLN A 248 6.15 17.47 15.47
C GLN A 248 6.27 15.95 15.52
N TRP A 249 7.52 15.48 15.46
CA TRP A 249 7.90 14.09 15.71
C TRP A 249 8.19 13.89 17.20
N GLU A 250 7.59 12.86 17.77
CA GLU A 250 7.84 12.42 19.14
C GLU A 250 8.39 11.00 19.15
N ALA A 251 9.47 10.78 19.90
CA ALA A 251 9.97 9.45 20.18
C ALA A 251 9.18 8.85 21.33
N ARG A 252 8.44 7.76 21.07
CA ARG A 252 7.60 7.07 22.04
C ARG A 252 8.10 5.64 22.25
N SER A 253 8.04 5.19 23.50
CA SER A 253 8.44 3.83 23.88
C SER A 253 7.20 2.98 24.16
N PHE A 254 7.03 1.92 23.37
CA PHE A 254 5.89 1.02 23.49
C PHE A 254 6.31 -0.25 24.23
N ILE A 255 5.53 -0.64 25.25
CA ILE A 255 5.82 -1.83 26.05
C ILE A 255 5.12 -3.05 25.41
N ARG A 256 5.85 -4.17 25.27
CA ARG A 256 5.30 -5.42 24.77
C ARG A 256 4.37 -6.06 25.78
N GLU A 257 3.19 -6.46 25.35
CA GLU A 257 2.28 -7.35 26.09
C GLU A 257 2.36 -8.76 25.49
N GLY A 258 2.80 -9.72 26.30
CA GLY A 258 3.01 -11.12 25.89
C GLY A 258 4.46 -11.43 25.51
N GLU A 259 4.68 -12.62 24.97
CA GLU A 259 6.01 -13.17 24.63
C GLU A 259 6.58 -12.58 23.31
N PRO A 260 7.91 -12.60 23.12
CA PRO A 260 8.52 -12.18 21.85
C PRO A 260 8.16 -13.18 20.75
N VAL A 261 8.35 -12.78 19.49
CA VAL A 261 8.23 -13.72 18.36
C VAL A 261 9.39 -14.69 18.37
N GLY A 262 10.58 -14.18 18.65
CA GLY A 262 11.83 -14.90 18.52
C GLY A 262 13.03 -13.98 18.59
N THR A 263 14.17 -14.43 18.06
CA THR A 263 15.40 -13.66 18.00
C THR A 263 15.56 -12.89 16.68
N VAL A 264 16.39 -11.85 16.66
CA VAL A 264 16.74 -11.13 15.42
C VAL A 264 17.35 -12.05 14.36
N GLU A 265 18.11 -13.08 14.75
CA GLU A 265 18.62 -14.10 13.84
C GLU A 265 17.49 -14.83 13.11
N GLU A 266 16.48 -15.31 13.83
CA GLU A 266 15.31 -15.95 13.25
C GLU A 266 14.55 -15.00 12.31
N MET A 267 14.42 -13.73 12.69
CA MET A 267 13.81 -12.70 11.83
C MET A 267 14.62 -12.42 10.57
N ARG A 268 15.93 -12.71 10.56
CA ARG A 268 16.80 -12.57 9.39
C ARG A 268 16.74 -13.78 8.46
N LEU A 269 16.34 -14.95 8.95
CA LEU A 269 16.15 -16.18 8.15
C LEU A 269 14.96 -16.07 7.21
N ASP A 270 13.94 -15.28 7.56
CA ASP A 270 12.87 -14.91 6.64
C ASP A 270 13.51 -14.27 5.39
N PRO A 271 13.44 -14.92 4.21
CA PRO A 271 14.26 -14.56 3.06
C PRO A 271 14.19 -13.06 2.81
N LEU A 272 15.36 -12.41 2.84
CA LEU A 272 15.50 -11.00 2.47
C LEU A 272 15.30 -10.81 0.95
N GLU A 273 14.61 -11.73 0.27
CA GLU A 273 14.49 -11.75 -1.17
C GLU A 273 13.67 -10.54 -1.63
N ARG A 274 14.43 -9.47 -1.87
CA ARG A 274 14.64 -8.98 -3.24
C ARG A 274 14.76 -10.16 -4.21
N LEU A 275 13.70 -10.93 -4.41
CA LEU A 275 13.38 -11.27 -5.76
C LEU A 275 13.25 -9.92 -6.44
N VAL A 276 14.11 -9.70 -7.40
CA VAL A 276 14.24 -8.47 -8.18
C VAL A 276 12.87 -8.04 -8.78
N TYR A 277 11.84 -8.90 -8.68
CA TYR A 277 10.47 -8.74 -9.17
C TYR A 277 9.38 -9.20 -8.14
N GLY A 278 9.27 -8.53 -6.98
CA GLY A 278 8.26 -8.88 -5.97
C GLY A 278 7.69 -7.70 -5.16
N MET A 279 6.37 -7.71 -4.92
CA MET A 279 5.64 -6.71 -4.13
C MET A 279 6.14 -6.65 -2.68
N ARG A 280 6.44 -5.45 -2.17
CA ARG A 280 6.61 -5.24 -0.72
C ARG A 280 5.24 -5.28 -0.06
N ARG A 281 4.84 -6.41 0.53
CA ARG A 281 3.56 -6.47 1.26
C ARG A 281 3.76 -6.29 2.75
N ARG A 282 4.07 -5.05 3.14
CA ARG A 282 3.99 -4.58 4.54
C ARG A 282 2.79 -3.66 4.68
N CYS A 283 1.60 -4.23 4.48
CA CYS A 283 0.36 -3.50 4.64
C CYS A 283 0.11 -3.23 6.13
N ALA A 284 -0.45 -2.07 6.43
CA ALA A 284 -0.97 -1.76 7.75
C ALA A 284 -2.45 -1.42 7.68
N VAL A 285 -3.14 -1.63 8.79
CA VAL A 285 -4.56 -1.35 8.92
C VAL A 285 -4.78 -0.64 10.25
N TYR A 286 -5.33 0.56 10.21
CA TYR A 286 -5.83 1.23 11.41
C TYR A 286 -7.31 0.89 11.60
N GLN A 287 -7.64 0.30 12.75
CA GLN A 287 -9.01 -0.10 13.08
C GLN A 287 -9.23 -0.03 14.59
N ASN A 288 -10.36 0.55 15.01
CA ASN A 288 -10.79 0.64 16.41
C ASN A 288 -9.72 1.23 17.36
N GLY A 289 -8.97 2.25 16.91
CA GLY A 289 -7.95 2.92 17.73
C GLY A 289 -6.61 2.20 17.80
N ALA A 290 -6.45 1.06 17.13
CA ALA A 290 -5.19 0.32 17.07
C ALA A 290 -4.70 0.18 15.62
N LEU A 291 -3.38 0.23 15.44
CA LEU A 291 -2.70 -0.01 14.17
C LEU A 291 -2.17 -1.44 14.12
N TYR A 292 -2.53 -2.18 13.08
CA TYR A 292 -2.06 -3.53 12.82
C TYR A 292 -1.06 -3.46 11.67
N VAL A 293 0.20 -3.85 11.91
CA VAL A 293 1.27 -3.78 10.91
C VAL A 293 1.81 -5.17 10.65
N HIS A 294 1.76 -5.63 9.40
CA HIS A 294 2.42 -6.86 8.99
C HIS A 294 3.94 -6.67 8.95
N CYS A 295 4.67 -7.44 9.77
CA CYS A 295 6.10 -7.33 9.97
C CYS A 295 6.86 -8.52 9.37
N ARG A 296 8.17 -8.31 9.16
CA ARG A 296 9.10 -9.39 8.74
C ARG A 296 9.13 -10.49 9.80
N GLY A 297 9.15 -11.75 9.39
CA GLY A 297 9.11 -12.91 10.29
C GLY A 297 7.71 -13.49 10.51
N SER A 298 6.76 -13.19 9.62
CA SER A 298 5.38 -13.73 9.64
C SER A 298 4.63 -13.45 10.95
N PHE A 299 4.61 -12.18 11.38
CA PHE A 299 3.79 -11.74 12.50
C PHE A 299 3.24 -10.33 12.26
N ILE A 300 2.27 -9.95 13.09
CA ILE A 300 1.62 -8.65 13.08
C ILE A 300 1.87 -7.97 14.42
N ILE A 301 2.25 -6.70 14.36
CA ILE A 301 2.30 -5.83 15.54
C ILE A 301 0.96 -5.09 15.61
N ARG A 302 0.26 -5.25 16.73
CA ARG A 302 -0.89 -4.41 17.09
C ARG A 302 -0.41 -3.31 18.03
N LEU A 303 -0.42 -2.07 17.56
CA LEU A 303 0.02 -0.88 18.29
C LEU A 303 -1.18 -0.08 18.79
N SER A 304 -1.15 0.31 20.06
CA SER A 304 -2.12 1.21 20.67
C SER A 304 -1.42 2.48 21.15
N LEU A 305 -1.67 3.59 20.45
CA LEU A 305 -1.09 4.90 20.80
C LEU A 305 -1.66 5.50 22.08
N SER A 306 -2.87 5.08 22.50
CA SER A 306 -3.49 5.60 23.73
C SER A 306 -2.89 4.99 24.99
N SER A 307 -2.42 3.74 24.90
CA SER A 307 -1.87 3.01 26.04
C SER A 307 -0.34 2.89 26.03
N ASP A 308 0.34 3.28 24.95
CA ASP A 308 1.78 3.05 24.75
C ASP A 308 2.17 1.58 24.89
N LYS A 309 1.31 0.71 24.34
CA LYS A 309 1.53 -0.73 24.38
C LYS A 309 1.41 -1.33 22.99
N TYR A 310 2.09 -2.44 22.82
CA TYR A 310 1.97 -3.24 21.62
C TYR A 310 1.86 -4.72 21.94
N GLN A 311 1.12 -5.42 21.09
CA GLN A 311 0.96 -6.87 21.14
C GLN A 311 1.50 -7.48 19.86
N VAL A 312 2.05 -8.68 20.00
CA VAL A 312 2.52 -9.50 18.89
C VAL A 312 1.45 -10.54 18.58
N ILE A 313 1.11 -10.66 17.30
CA ILE A 313 0.12 -11.63 16.82
C ILE A 313 0.78 -12.45 15.73
N ASN A 314 0.89 -13.76 15.93
CA ASN A 314 1.41 -14.67 14.89
C ASN A 314 0.43 -14.73 13.71
N THR A 315 0.96 -14.90 12.49
CA THR A 315 0.10 -15.10 11.31
C THR A 315 -0.66 -16.43 11.41
N PRO A 316 -1.85 -16.52 10.80
CA PRO A 316 -2.74 -17.68 10.99
C PRO A 316 -2.22 -19.00 10.41
N ALA A 317 -1.33 -18.96 9.41
CA ALA A 317 -0.78 -20.12 8.74
C ALA A 317 0.69 -19.90 8.38
N ASN A 318 1.40 -20.99 8.07
CA ASN A 318 2.72 -20.89 7.43
C ASN A 318 2.51 -20.39 6.00
N ILE A 319 2.92 -19.16 5.74
CA ILE A 319 2.62 -18.42 4.51
C ILE A 319 3.46 -18.92 3.31
N GLY A 320 4.49 -19.76 3.55
CA GLY A 320 5.33 -20.30 2.47
C GLY A 320 5.81 -19.20 1.52
N ASN A 321 5.58 -19.38 0.22
CA ASN A 321 5.85 -18.38 -0.82
C ASN A 321 4.63 -17.51 -1.19
N ALA A 322 3.49 -17.69 -0.50
CA ALA A 322 2.29 -16.91 -0.77
C ALA A 322 2.50 -15.44 -0.39
N LYS A 323 1.76 -14.55 -1.06
CA LYS A 323 1.87 -13.10 -0.85
C LYS A 323 0.69 -12.61 0.00
N PRO A 324 0.83 -12.51 1.33
CA PRO A 324 -0.29 -12.12 2.18
C PRO A 324 -0.65 -10.66 2.02
N TYR A 325 -1.90 -10.32 2.31
CA TYR A 325 -2.43 -8.98 2.33
C TYR A 325 -3.20 -8.77 3.63
N LEU A 326 -2.83 -7.73 4.38
CA LEU A 326 -3.55 -7.27 5.55
C LEU A 326 -4.42 -6.08 5.15
N GLY A 327 -5.73 -6.19 5.35
CA GLY A 327 -6.69 -5.16 4.99
C GLY A 327 -7.86 -5.09 5.96
N ARG A 328 -8.83 -4.23 5.64
CA ARG A 328 -10.08 -4.10 6.40
C ARG A 328 -11.28 -4.46 5.53
N SER A 329 -12.28 -5.10 6.11
CA SER A 329 -13.57 -5.34 5.45
C SER A 329 -14.71 -5.16 6.45
N GLY A 330 -15.27 -3.95 6.48
CA GLY A 330 -16.18 -3.48 7.51
C GLY A 330 -15.42 -3.12 8.77
N LYS A 331 -15.86 -3.64 9.91
CA LYS A 331 -15.21 -3.45 11.23
C LYS A 331 -14.18 -4.54 11.56
N GLU A 332 -13.86 -5.37 10.59
CA GLU A 332 -13.03 -6.57 10.75
C GLU A 332 -11.67 -6.37 10.07
N VAL A 333 -10.60 -6.73 10.79
CA VAL A 333 -9.24 -6.83 10.21
C VAL A 333 -9.13 -8.18 9.52
N CYS A 334 -8.78 -8.16 8.23
CA CYS A 334 -8.70 -9.33 7.38
C CYS A 334 -7.25 -9.60 6.99
N PHE A 335 -6.86 -10.86 7.07
CA PHE A 335 -5.58 -11.36 6.58
C PHE A 335 -5.86 -12.41 5.51
N GLY A 336 -5.48 -12.14 4.27
CA GLY A 336 -5.71 -13.06 3.17
C GLY A 336 -4.46 -13.36 2.38
N PHE A 337 -4.40 -14.55 1.81
CA PHE A 337 -3.38 -14.94 0.85
C PHE A 337 -3.97 -15.94 -0.14
N ILE A 338 -3.27 -16.15 -1.24
CA ILE A 338 -3.63 -17.13 -2.25
C ILE A 338 -2.45 -18.10 -2.34
N ASP A 339 -2.76 -19.38 -2.20
CA ASP A 339 -1.81 -20.47 -2.30
C ASP A 339 -2.38 -21.51 -3.26
N GLU A 340 -1.60 -21.87 -4.29
CA GLU A 340 -2.03 -22.81 -5.34
C GLU A 340 -3.43 -22.53 -5.95
N GLY A 341 -3.82 -21.25 -6.04
CA GLY A 341 -5.14 -20.85 -6.56
C GLY A 341 -6.29 -20.89 -5.55
N GLN A 342 -6.03 -21.30 -4.30
CA GLN A 342 -6.96 -21.25 -3.19
C GLN A 342 -6.84 -19.90 -2.47
N LEU A 343 -7.89 -19.08 -2.53
CA LEU A 343 -8.02 -17.86 -1.76
C LEU A 343 -8.42 -18.21 -0.32
N GLN A 344 -7.56 -17.90 0.64
CA GLN A 344 -7.85 -18.01 2.07
C GLN A 344 -7.97 -16.62 2.68
N VAL A 345 -9.05 -16.37 3.43
CA VAL A 345 -9.26 -15.12 4.17
C VAL A 345 -9.59 -15.43 5.62
N TRP A 346 -8.74 -14.92 6.49
CA TRP A 346 -8.82 -15.01 7.94
C TRP A 346 -9.26 -13.68 8.53
N ILE A 347 -10.10 -13.73 9.56
CA ILE A 347 -10.59 -12.55 10.26
C ILE A 347 -10.04 -12.57 11.67
N LEU A 348 -9.50 -11.44 12.11
CA LEU A 348 -9.03 -11.26 13.47
C LEU A 348 -10.22 -10.98 14.39
N LYS A 349 -10.44 -11.84 15.38
CA LYS A 349 -11.40 -11.61 16.46
C LYS A 349 -10.66 -11.20 17.72
N GLU A 350 -11.13 -10.12 18.33
CA GLU A 350 -10.66 -9.65 19.63
C GLU A 350 -11.83 -9.78 20.63
N SER A 351 -11.66 -10.63 21.64
CA SER A 351 -12.68 -10.86 22.68
C SER A 351 -12.02 -11.05 24.05
N TYR A 352 -12.42 -10.25 25.04
CA TYR A 352 -11.95 -10.34 26.43
C TYR A 352 -10.42 -10.42 26.59
N GLY A 353 -9.67 -9.66 25.77
CA GLY A 353 -8.20 -9.65 25.78
C GLY A 353 -7.54 -10.83 25.06
N LYS A 354 -8.32 -11.76 24.50
CA LYS A 354 -7.82 -12.80 23.60
C LYS A 354 -7.96 -12.36 22.15
N ILE A 355 -6.87 -12.51 21.39
CA ILE A 355 -6.83 -12.27 19.96
C ILE A 355 -6.69 -13.61 19.27
N GLU A 356 -7.60 -13.92 18.34
CA GLU A 356 -7.56 -15.17 17.58
C GLU A 356 -7.91 -14.95 16.11
N TRP A 357 -7.21 -15.68 15.24
CA TRP A 357 -7.54 -15.75 13.83
C TRP A 357 -8.62 -16.80 13.60
N VAL A 358 -9.65 -16.43 12.82
CA VAL A 358 -10.71 -17.34 12.41
C VAL A 358 -10.77 -17.36 10.90
N MET A 359 -10.54 -18.52 10.28
CA MET A 359 -10.72 -18.70 8.84
C MET A 359 -12.21 -18.55 8.52
N ARG A 360 -12.54 -17.71 7.55
CA ARG A 360 -13.92 -17.43 7.15
C ARG A 360 -14.22 -17.87 5.73
N TYR A 361 -13.25 -17.69 4.84
CA TYR A 361 -13.41 -18.01 3.42
C TYR A 361 -12.21 -18.81 2.95
N GLN A 362 -12.50 -19.88 2.22
CA GLN A 362 -11.51 -20.71 1.51
C GLN A 362 -12.13 -21.12 0.18
N HIS A 363 -11.83 -20.36 -0.88
CA HIS A 363 -12.46 -20.54 -2.18
C HIS A 363 -11.41 -20.79 -3.27
N ASP A 364 -11.73 -21.72 -4.18
CA ASP A 364 -10.95 -21.91 -5.40
C ASP A 364 -11.22 -20.74 -6.36
N VAL A 365 -10.18 -19.97 -6.65
CA VAL A 365 -10.24 -18.85 -7.61
C VAL A 365 -9.48 -19.15 -8.89
N HIS A 366 -8.92 -20.36 -9.04
CA HIS A 366 -8.15 -20.77 -10.20
C HIS A 366 -8.97 -20.68 -11.50
N CYS A 367 -10.24 -21.07 -11.44
CA CYS A 367 -11.14 -21.05 -12.59
C CYS A 367 -11.31 -19.63 -13.17
N TYR A 368 -11.28 -18.58 -12.34
CA TYR A 368 -11.38 -17.19 -12.78
C TYR A 368 -10.07 -16.65 -13.36
N ALA A 369 -8.92 -17.27 -13.04
CA ALA A 369 -7.61 -16.83 -13.50
C ALA A 369 -7.49 -17.00 -15.02
N ARG A 370 -8.09 -18.07 -15.57
CA ARG A 370 -8.17 -18.31 -17.02
C ARG A 370 -8.98 -17.24 -17.74
N TYR A 371 -10.14 -16.85 -17.18
CA TYR A 371 -10.99 -15.83 -17.78
C TYR A 371 -10.30 -14.45 -17.80
N ALA A 372 -9.66 -14.07 -16.69
CA ALA A 372 -8.92 -12.80 -16.64
C ALA A 372 -7.82 -12.72 -17.72
N SER A 373 -7.17 -13.84 -18.06
CA SER A 373 -6.16 -13.89 -19.14
C SER A 373 -6.75 -13.62 -20.53
N LEU A 374 -7.98 -14.09 -20.81
CA LEU A 374 -8.64 -13.85 -22.10
C LEU A 374 -8.94 -12.36 -22.33
N TYR A 375 -9.37 -11.65 -21.28
CA TYR A 375 -9.58 -10.20 -21.35
C TYR A 375 -8.26 -9.42 -21.48
N ASN A 376 -7.21 -9.85 -20.78
CA ASN A 376 -5.91 -9.18 -20.82
C ASN A 376 -5.23 -9.28 -22.20
N ASN A 377 -5.48 -10.35 -22.95
CA ASN A 377 -4.94 -10.56 -24.29
C ASN A 377 -5.72 -9.83 -25.40
N GLY A 378 -6.70 -8.98 -25.04
CA GLY A 378 -7.48 -8.18 -25.99
C GLY A 378 -8.50 -8.98 -26.81
N ILE A 379 -8.85 -10.19 -26.37
CA ILE A 379 -9.81 -11.07 -27.06
C ILE A 379 -11.27 -10.73 -26.67
N LEU A 380 -11.49 -10.15 -25.48
CA LEU A 380 -12.81 -9.77 -24.95
C LEU A 380 -12.83 -8.28 -24.56
N MET A 381 -14.04 -7.70 -24.48
CA MET A 381 -14.30 -6.26 -24.27
C MET A 381 -13.58 -5.65 -23.06
N ALA A 382 -13.26 -4.35 -23.15
CA ALA A 382 -12.65 -3.57 -22.07
C ALA A 382 -13.52 -3.57 -20.80
N GLY A 383 -12.89 -3.80 -19.64
CA GLY A 383 -13.60 -3.75 -18.35
C GLY A 383 -14.07 -2.35 -17.97
N PRO A 384 -14.97 -2.23 -16.99
CA PRO A 384 -15.56 -0.96 -16.57
C PRO A 384 -14.56 0.04 -15.97
N TRP A 385 -13.37 -0.42 -15.57
CA TRP A 385 -12.31 0.38 -14.97
C TRP A 385 -11.13 0.52 -15.94
N VAL A 386 -10.55 1.71 -15.93
CA VAL A 386 -9.39 2.08 -16.76
C VAL A 386 -8.37 2.82 -15.91
N ILE A 387 -7.14 2.91 -16.40
CA ILE A 387 -6.16 3.84 -15.84
C ILE A 387 -6.44 5.24 -16.37
N LYS A 388 -6.45 6.21 -15.47
CA LYS A 388 -6.51 7.62 -15.81
C LYS A 388 -5.10 8.14 -16.10
N GLU A 389 -4.81 8.46 -17.35
CA GLU A 389 -3.56 9.10 -17.78
C GLU A 389 -3.83 10.50 -18.35
N HIS A 390 -2.84 11.40 -18.27
CA HIS A 390 -2.89 12.65 -19.03
C HIS A 390 -2.71 12.36 -20.52
N ASN A 391 -3.69 12.75 -21.34
CA ASN A 391 -3.63 12.68 -22.81
C ASN A 391 -2.46 13.51 -23.35
N ASN A 392 -1.27 12.92 -23.44
CA ASN A 392 -0.11 13.51 -24.10
C ASN A 392 0.41 12.69 -25.29
N SER A 393 -0.43 11.84 -25.89
CA SER A 393 -0.17 11.38 -27.25
C SER A 393 -1.46 11.27 -28.06
N VAL A 394 -1.73 12.32 -28.83
CA VAL A 394 -2.47 12.13 -30.09
C VAL A 394 -1.54 11.35 -31.02
N ARG A 395 -1.80 10.05 -31.18
CA ARG A 395 -1.93 9.42 -32.51
C ARG A 395 -2.29 7.93 -32.42
N ASN A 396 -3.50 7.66 -32.93
CA ASN A 396 -3.95 6.42 -33.55
C ASN A 396 -4.08 5.16 -32.67
N SER A 397 -5.25 5.03 -32.06
CA SER A 397 -6.06 3.84 -32.31
C SER A 397 -7.54 4.25 -32.35
N ASN A 398 -8.16 4.03 -33.51
CA ASN A 398 -9.60 4.15 -33.67
C ASN A 398 -10.24 2.95 -32.96
N HIS A 399 -10.49 3.07 -31.66
CA HIS A 399 -11.49 2.25 -30.99
C HIS A 399 -12.59 3.17 -30.50
N THR A 400 -13.71 3.06 -31.20
CA THR A 400 -15.02 3.62 -30.90
C THR A 400 -15.30 3.55 -29.40
N ALA A 401 -15.28 4.72 -28.76
CA ALA A 401 -15.87 4.89 -27.44
C ALA A 401 -17.39 4.76 -27.59
N GLU A 402 -17.88 3.52 -27.57
CA GLU A 402 -19.31 3.28 -27.43
C GLU A 402 -19.76 3.75 -26.05
N THR A 403 -20.80 4.57 -26.09
CA THR A 403 -21.42 5.29 -24.99
C THR A 403 -21.85 4.33 -23.87
N LEU A 404 -21.02 4.16 -22.85
CA LEU A 404 -21.44 3.51 -21.60
C LEU A 404 -22.56 4.35 -20.97
N SER A 405 -23.68 3.68 -20.69
CA SER A 405 -24.91 4.23 -20.14
C SER A 405 -24.66 4.97 -18.82
N LYS A 406 -25.48 6.02 -18.62
CA LYS A 406 -25.49 6.91 -17.45
C LYS A 406 -25.97 6.16 -16.20
N GLU A 407 -25.12 5.37 -15.59
CA GLU A 407 -25.38 4.77 -14.26
C GLU A 407 -24.30 5.20 -13.26
N GLY A 408 -24.66 5.18 -11.98
CA GLY A 408 -24.04 5.94 -10.88
C GLY A 408 -22.51 6.01 -10.82
N PHE A 409 -22.02 7.13 -10.26
CA PHE A 409 -20.60 7.47 -10.08
C PHE A 409 -19.86 6.58 -9.05
N GLU A 410 -20.61 5.81 -8.27
CA GLU A 410 -20.13 4.88 -7.25
C GLU A 410 -20.04 3.47 -7.84
N TRP A 411 -18.94 2.75 -7.58
CA TRP A 411 -18.88 1.35 -7.98
C TRP A 411 -19.91 0.57 -7.16
N ASP A 412 -20.85 -0.05 -7.86
CA ASP A 412 -21.85 -0.91 -7.26
C ASP A 412 -21.41 -2.37 -7.39
N SER A 413 -21.08 -2.98 -6.25
CA SER A 413 -20.84 -4.42 -6.16
C SER A 413 -22.02 -5.26 -6.61
N ASP A 414 -23.23 -4.72 -6.50
CA ASP A 414 -24.45 -5.50 -6.60
C ASP A 414 -24.94 -5.59 -8.06
N ASN A 415 -24.19 -5.02 -9.00
CA ASN A 415 -24.45 -5.13 -10.44
C ASN A 415 -24.16 -6.56 -10.98
N ASP A 416 -24.96 -7.01 -11.94
CA ASP A 416 -25.02 -8.42 -12.37
C ASP A 416 -24.01 -8.82 -13.48
N ASP A 417 -23.00 -7.99 -13.79
CA ASP A 417 -21.93 -8.27 -14.78
C ASP A 417 -20.93 -9.33 -14.27
N THR A 418 -21.45 -10.50 -13.92
CA THR A 418 -20.75 -11.58 -13.25
C THR A 418 -20.22 -12.59 -14.27
N ILE A 419 -18.99 -13.05 -14.06
CA ILE A 419 -18.35 -14.04 -14.91
C ILE A 419 -18.98 -15.39 -14.60
N SER A 420 -19.77 -15.95 -15.52
CA SER A 420 -20.24 -17.34 -15.43
C SER A 420 -19.17 -18.29 -15.98
N VAL A 421 -18.57 -19.10 -15.10
CA VAL A 421 -17.59 -20.13 -15.49
C VAL A 421 -18.33 -21.38 -15.97
N ASN A 422 -18.23 -21.70 -17.26
CA ASN A 422 -18.59 -23.03 -17.77
C ASN A 422 -17.33 -23.90 -17.72
N VAL A 423 -17.33 -24.88 -16.82
CA VAL A 423 -16.22 -25.84 -16.66
C VAL A 423 -16.19 -26.75 -17.88
N GLY A 424 -15.38 -26.41 -18.88
CA GLY A 424 -15.19 -27.23 -20.06
C GLY A 424 -14.00 -26.76 -20.88
N GLY A 425 -12.89 -27.49 -20.80
CA GLY A 425 -11.75 -27.33 -21.70
C GLY A 425 -10.45 -27.76 -21.06
N GLU A 426 -9.88 -28.83 -21.63
CA GLU A 426 -8.66 -29.56 -21.26
C GLU A 426 -7.44 -28.70 -20.91
N ASP A 427 -6.61 -29.35 -20.10
CA ASP A 427 -5.42 -28.87 -19.42
C ASP A 427 -4.45 -28.13 -20.33
N ASN A 428 -4.17 -26.88 -19.95
CA ASN A 428 -2.95 -26.22 -20.35
C ASN A 428 -2.37 -25.56 -19.10
N TYR A 429 -1.28 -26.12 -18.58
CA TYR A 429 -0.57 -25.64 -17.40
C TYR A 429 -0.25 -24.15 -17.58
N CYS A 430 -0.92 -23.31 -16.82
CA CYS A 430 -0.59 -21.89 -16.74
C CYS A 430 -0.17 -21.61 -15.30
N GLU A 431 1.11 -21.26 -15.11
CA GLU A 431 1.78 -20.90 -13.85
C GLU A 431 1.25 -19.57 -13.25
N ASP A 432 -0.06 -19.35 -13.30
CA ASP A 432 -0.64 -18.04 -13.57
C ASP A 432 -1.57 -17.63 -12.43
N PHE A 433 -0.98 -17.38 -11.25
CA PHE A 433 -1.69 -17.19 -10.00
C PHE A 433 -2.21 -15.76 -9.81
N PHE A 434 -3.41 -15.64 -9.21
CA PHE A 434 -3.91 -14.38 -8.69
C PHE A 434 -3.10 -13.93 -7.47
N TYR A 435 -3.07 -12.62 -7.26
CA TYR A 435 -2.65 -12.02 -6.02
C TYR A 435 -3.70 -11.02 -5.52
N ILE A 436 -3.76 -10.79 -4.21
CA ILE A 436 -4.70 -9.82 -3.64
C ILE A 436 -4.22 -8.39 -3.92
N LEU A 437 -5.07 -7.55 -4.51
CA LEU A 437 -4.88 -6.11 -4.69
C LEU A 437 -5.37 -5.30 -3.48
N GLY A 438 -6.38 -5.80 -2.79
CA GLY A 438 -6.85 -5.25 -1.53
C GLY A 438 -8.25 -5.70 -1.16
N PHE A 439 -8.75 -5.23 -0.02
CA PHE A 439 -10.09 -5.54 0.47
C PHE A 439 -11.01 -4.34 0.30
N HIS A 440 -12.27 -4.58 -0.06
CA HIS A 440 -13.26 -3.51 -0.04
C HIS A 440 -13.56 -3.13 1.43
N PRO A 441 -13.40 -1.85 1.81
CA PRO A 441 -13.44 -1.42 3.21
C PRO A 441 -14.81 -1.57 3.88
N TYR A 442 -15.91 -1.64 3.10
CA TYR A 442 -17.27 -1.74 3.64
C TYR A 442 -18.07 -2.97 3.21
N LYS A 443 -17.61 -3.71 2.19
CA LYS A 443 -18.34 -4.81 1.57
C LYS A 443 -17.46 -6.06 1.61
N LYS A 444 -18.05 -7.26 1.57
CA LYS A 444 -17.31 -8.53 1.57
C LYS A 444 -16.77 -8.88 0.17
N VAL A 445 -15.90 -8.01 -0.32
CA VAL A 445 -15.30 -8.10 -1.65
C VAL A 445 -13.78 -8.02 -1.53
N VAL A 446 -13.08 -8.89 -2.27
CA VAL A 446 -11.61 -8.88 -2.40
C VAL A 446 -11.28 -8.52 -3.84
N PHE A 447 -10.39 -7.57 -4.02
CA PHE A 447 -9.83 -7.25 -5.33
C PHE A 447 -8.66 -8.18 -5.60
N LEU A 448 -8.70 -8.88 -6.72
CA LEU A 448 -7.69 -9.83 -7.19
C LEU A 448 -7.02 -9.28 -8.44
N GLY A 449 -5.71 -9.48 -8.56
CA GLY A 449 -4.89 -9.01 -9.66
C GLY A 449 -4.11 -10.14 -10.31
N LYS A 450 -3.89 -10.02 -11.63
CA LYS A 450 -3.13 -10.98 -12.43
C LYS A 450 -2.48 -10.30 -13.63
N PRO A 451 -1.14 -10.31 -13.72
CA PRO A 451 -0.26 -9.14 -13.54
C PRO A 451 -0.86 -7.75 -13.76
N PHE A 452 -1.79 -7.56 -14.70
CA PHE A 452 -2.50 -6.30 -14.92
C PHE A 452 -4.03 -6.45 -15.07
N GLY A 453 -4.58 -7.66 -15.26
CA GLY A 453 -6.02 -7.89 -15.17
C GLY A 453 -6.48 -7.81 -13.71
N ALA A 454 -7.49 -7.00 -13.45
CA ALA A 454 -8.10 -6.84 -12.12
C ALA A 454 -9.51 -7.44 -12.10
N VAL A 455 -9.84 -8.11 -11.00
CA VAL A 455 -11.12 -8.79 -10.76
C VAL A 455 -11.62 -8.42 -9.37
N ALA A 456 -12.90 -8.10 -9.24
CA ALA A 456 -13.57 -8.03 -7.95
C ALA A 456 -14.20 -9.40 -7.64
N TYR A 457 -13.87 -9.98 -6.49
CA TYR A 457 -14.40 -11.27 -6.04
C TYR A 457 -15.28 -11.08 -4.82
N HIS A 458 -16.54 -11.49 -4.91
CA HIS A 458 -17.56 -11.35 -3.87
C HIS A 458 -17.53 -12.60 -2.99
N MET A 459 -17.08 -12.45 -1.75
CA MET A 459 -16.85 -13.59 -0.86
C MET A 459 -18.14 -14.29 -0.44
N ASP A 460 -19.25 -13.56 -0.31
CA ASP A 460 -20.52 -14.16 0.12
C ASP A 460 -21.22 -14.96 -1.00
N THR A 461 -21.08 -14.52 -2.25
CA THR A 461 -21.76 -15.13 -3.40
C THR A 461 -20.83 -16.00 -4.26
N SER A 462 -19.53 -15.98 -3.97
CA SER A 462 -18.47 -16.63 -4.76
C SER A 462 -18.45 -16.25 -6.24
N LYS A 463 -18.97 -15.04 -6.57
CA LYS A 463 -19.01 -14.50 -7.92
C LYS A 463 -17.81 -13.59 -8.17
N ALA A 464 -17.32 -13.57 -9.41
CA ALA A 464 -16.26 -12.68 -9.85
C ALA A 464 -16.77 -11.70 -10.91
N GLN A 465 -16.27 -10.47 -10.89
CA GLN A 465 -16.51 -9.43 -11.89
C GLN A 465 -15.17 -8.95 -12.44
N TYR A 466 -15.00 -8.96 -13.75
CA TYR A 466 -13.79 -8.42 -14.38
C TYR A 466 -13.85 -6.90 -14.34
N LEU A 467 -12.85 -6.25 -13.74
CA LEU A 467 -12.80 -4.80 -13.61
C LEU A 467 -12.11 -4.14 -14.80
N GLY A 468 -11.08 -4.76 -15.36
CA GLY A 468 -10.33 -4.18 -16.48
C GLY A 468 -8.84 -4.45 -16.42
N ASN A 469 -8.11 -3.80 -17.33
CA ASN A 469 -6.66 -3.86 -17.40
C ASN A 469 -6.05 -2.63 -16.70
N SER A 470 -5.25 -2.89 -15.67
CA SER A 470 -4.54 -1.92 -14.86
C SER A 470 -3.08 -1.74 -15.31
N ARG A 471 -2.77 -1.92 -16.60
CA ARG A 471 -1.46 -1.58 -17.18
C ARG A 471 -1.46 -0.15 -17.73
N PRO A 472 -0.57 0.75 -17.27
CA PRO A 472 -0.46 2.09 -17.87
C PRO A 472 0.09 2.00 -19.30
N ASN A 473 -0.37 2.85 -20.21
CA ASN A 473 0.15 2.91 -21.57
C ASN A 473 1.59 3.42 -21.60
N CYS A 474 1.96 4.28 -20.65
CA CYS A 474 3.33 4.76 -20.50
C CYS A 474 4.29 3.70 -19.94
N TYR A 475 3.80 2.53 -19.54
CA TYR A 475 4.61 1.49 -18.89
C TYR A 475 5.22 0.55 -19.94
N TYR A 476 6.50 0.78 -20.25
CA TYR A 476 7.27 0.08 -21.29
C TYR A 476 7.12 -1.45 -21.22
N HIS A 477 7.14 -2.16 -22.34
CA HIS A 477 6.98 -3.62 -22.33
C HIS A 477 8.29 -4.34 -21.98
N GLY A 478 8.45 -4.71 -20.70
CA GLY A 478 9.54 -5.57 -20.22
C GLY A 478 9.03 -6.84 -19.52
N HIS A 479 9.90 -7.85 -19.43
CA HIS A 479 9.62 -9.11 -18.72
C HIS A 479 9.57 -8.94 -17.20
N SER A 480 10.08 -7.83 -16.68
CA SER A 480 10.10 -7.46 -15.26
C SER A 480 8.83 -6.74 -14.77
N ASN A 481 7.93 -6.42 -15.70
CA ASN A 481 6.79 -5.56 -15.43
C ASN A 481 5.78 -6.21 -14.48
N GLY A 482 5.33 -5.44 -13.50
CA GLY A 482 4.30 -5.91 -12.58
C GLY A 482 3.82 -4.84 -11.63
N ILE A 483 2.78 -5.19 -10.88
CA ILE A 483 2.33 -4.39 -9.74
C ILE A 483 3.29 -4.62 -8.58
N TYR A 484 3.75 -3.52 -7.99
CA TYR A 484 4.60 -3.51 -6.80
C TYR A 484 3.78 -3.39 -5.52
N GLU A 485 2.80 -2.48 -5.45
CA GLU A 485 1.91 -2.32 -4.30
C GLU A 485 0.57 -1.76 -4.77
N SER A 486 -0.48 -1.97 -3.98
CA SER A 486 -1.83 -1.52 -4.29
C SER A 486 -2.62 -1.10 -3.06
N PHE A 487 -3.37 0.00 -3.19
CA PHE A 487 -4.06 0.68 -2.11
C PHE A 487 -5.50 1.02 -2.52
N VAL A 488 -6.49 0.43 -1.85
CA VAL A 488 -7.91 0.65 -2.15
C VAL A 488 -8.32 2.02 -1.64
N TYR A 489 -8.70 2.92 -2.55
CA TYR A 489 -8.93 4.31 -2.21
C TYR A 489 -10.40 4.64 -2.03
N THR A 490 -10.71 5.22 -0.86
CA THR A 490 -12.02 5.79 -0.55
C THR A 490 -11.85 7.30 -0.30
N PRO A 491 -12.50 8.19 -1.08
CA PRO A 491 -12.32 9.62 -0.93
C PRO A 491 -12.81 10.12 0.44
N CYS A 492 -12.06 11.03 1.06
CA CYS A 492 -12.44 11.67 2.31
C CYS A 492 -12.38 13.19 2.14
N MET A 493 -13.43 13.88 2.57
CA MET A 493 -13.50 15.36 2.52
C MET A 493 -13.13 16.00 3.87
N ILE A 494 -12.69 15.19 4.84
CA ILE A 494 -12.22 15.59 6.17
C ILE A 494 -10.69 15.49 6.20
N GLY A 495 -10.07 16.39 6.96
CA GLY A 495 -8.62 16.46 7.13
C GLY A 495 -8.12 17.82 6.65
N GLU A 496 -7.82 18.70 7.60
CA GLU A 496 -7.18 19.99 7.32
C GLU A 496 -5.71 19.74 7.00
N LEU A 497 -5.42 19.33 5.77
CA LEU A 497 -4.08 19.49 5.22
C LEU A 497 -3.89 20.95 4.86
N GLN A 498 -2.78 21.55 5.27
CA GLN A 498 -2.43 22.89 4.82
C GLN A 498 -2.14 22.86 3.32
N GLU A 499 -2.45 23.93 2.60
CA GLU A 499 -1.99 24.10 1.23
C GLU A 499 -0.48 24.36 1.31
N GLY A 500 0.33 23.43 0.80
CA GLY A 500 1.76 23.42 1.00
C GLY A 500 2.40 24.72 0.50
N ASN A 501 2.79 25.59 1.44
CA ASN A 501 3.62 26.75 1.12
C ASN A 501 5.06 26.26 0.99
N THR A 502 5.63 26.33 -0.21
CA THR A 502 7.02 25.94 -0.49
C THR A 502 8.05 26.86 0.18
N ASP A 503 7.62 27.96 0.81
CA ASP A 503 8.47 28.99 1.40
C ASP A 503 8.62 28.85 2.93
N ARG A 504 9.18 27.73 3.40
CA ARG A 504 9.78 27.65 4.75
C ARG A 504 11.26 27.32 4.69
N SER A 505 11.99 28.02 3.82
CA SER A 505 13.44 28.13 3.91
C SER A 505 13.85 29.60 3.90
N THR A 506 14.38 30.04 5.05
CA THR A 506 15.17 31.25 5.38
C THR A 506 14.51 32.23 6.35
N SER A 507 14.76 31.99 7.63
CA SER A 507 15.10 33.03 8.61
C SER A 507 15.82 32.39 9.79
#